data_AF-M1BZT6-F1
#
_entry.id   AF-M1BZT6-F1
#
_cell.length_a   1.000
_cell.length_b   1.000
_cell.length_c   1.000
_cell.angle_alpha   90.00
_cell.angle_beta   90.00
_cell.angle_gamma   90.00
#
_symmetry.space_group_name_H-M   'P 1'
#
loop_
_entity.id
_entity.type
_entity.pdbx_description
1 polymer ?
#
loop_
_entity_poly.entity_id
_entity_poly.type
_entity_poly.pdbx_seq_one_letter_code
_entity_poly.pdbx_strand_id
1 'polypeptide(L)'
;MLGTVHLCKSVTRSIEVSRIFDFEEFPLRDKVTYMYYTGRLEVYNENFSAADHKLSYALSHCNPRKERNIRMILKYLITMKLSIGILPKTSLLEKYNLTEYNNIVLALRRGDLQLLQCALQEHEVQFLRSGIYLVLEKLELQVYQRLLKKIYIIQKQKDQNKAHQIKLDLIVRANQFG
;
A
#
# COMPACT_ATOMS: atom_id res chain seq x y z
N MET A 1 15.32 7.11 -12.13
CA MET A 1 14.36 7.62 -11.12
C MET A 1 14.92 7.70 -9.69
N LEU A 2 16.08 7.10 -9.35
CA LEU A 2 16.66 7.16 -8.00
C LEU A 2 17.39 8.49 -7.67
N GLY A 3 18.01 9.14 -8.66
CA GLY A 3 18.77 10.38 -8.44
C GLY A 3 17.92 11.59 -8.00
N THR A 4 16.67 11.67 -8.46
CA THR A 4 15.78 12.82 -8.18
C THR A 4 15.24 12.79 -6.74
N VAL A 5 15.08 11.61 -6.15
CA VAL A 5 14.54 11.44 -4.79
C VAL A 5 15.52 11.96 -3.73
N HIS A 6 16.82 11.72 -3.91
CA HIS A 6 17.86 12.26 -3.01
C HIS A 6 17.94 13.79 -3.08
N LEU A 7 17.74 14.38 -4.26
CA LEU A 7 17.74 15.82 -4.45
C LEU A 7 16.56 16.48 -3.71
N CYS A 8 15.37 15.87 -3.76
CA CYS A 8 14.21 16.34 -3.01
C CYS A 8 14.44 16.31 -1.49
N LYS A 9 15.11 15.27 -0.95
CA LYS A 9 15.43 15.19 0.48
C LYS A 9 16.30 16.37 0.95
N SER A 10 17.29 16.78 0.15
CA SER A 10 18.14 17.92 0.47
C SER A 10 17.36 19.24 0.51
N VAL A 11 16.48 19.47 -0.48
CA VAL A 11 15.65 20.69 -0.54
C VAL A 11 14.64 20.73 0.61
N THR A 12 13.93 19.63 0.87
CA THR A 12 12.99 19.53 2.00
C THR A 12 13.70 19.81 3.32
N ARG A 13 14.89 19.22 3.53
CA ARG A 13 15.68 19.43 4.74
C ARG A 13 16.15 20.87 4.89
N SER A 14 16.58 21.53 3.81
CA SER A 14 16.97 22.94 3.86
C SER A 14 15.80 23.84 4.27
N ILE A 15 14.58 23.58 3.78
CA ILE A 15 13.38 24.31 4.19
C ILE A 15 13.07 24.06 5.67
N GLU A 16 13.03 22.80 6.10
CA GLU A 16 12.75 22.41 7.49
C GLU A 16 13.78 22.96 8.49
N VAL A 17 15.07 22.97 8.10
CA VAL A 17 16.18 23.49 8.92
C VAL A 17 16.16 25.01 8.97
N SER A 18 15.77 25.68 7.88
CA SER A 18 15.79 27.14 7.83
C SER A 18 14.85 27.76 8.88
N ARG A 19 13.73 27.11 9.22
CA ARG A 19 12.70 27.63 10.17
C ARG A 19 12.30 29.10 9.91
N ILE A 20 12.51 29.60 8.69
CA ILE A 20 12.28 31.01 8.33
C ILE A 20 10.77 31.28 8.20
N PHE A 21 9.98 30.25 7.91
CA PHE A 21 8.53 30.34 7.69
C PHE A 21 7.83 29.26 8.50
N ASP A 22 6.73 29.62 9.17
CA ASP A 22 5.85 28.63 9.79
C ASP A 22 5.08 27.89 8.69
N PHE A 23 4.94 26.57 8.81
CA PHE A 23 4.15 25.76 7.88
C PHE A 23 2.73 26.32 7.75
N GLU A 24 2.19 26.90 8.82
CA GLU A 24 0.82 27.42 8.82
C GLU A 24 0.62 28.66 7.95
N GLU A 25 1.67 29.43 7.68
CA GLU A 25 1.63 30.65 6.86
C GLU A 25 1.44 30.36 5.36
N PHE A 26 1.68 29.13 4.92
CA PHE A 26 1.56 28.77 3.51
C PHE A 26 0.10 28.56 3.07
N PRO A 27 -0.23 28.89 1.80
CA PRO A 27 -1.55 28.61 1.23
C PRO A 27 -1.91 27.12 1.34
N LEU A 28 -3.18 26.84 1.65
CA LEU A 28 -3.66 25.46 1.86
C LEU A 28 -3.33 24.52 0.69
N ARG A 29 -3.43 25.01 -0.55
CA ARG A 29 -3.10 24.26 -1.76
C ARG A 29 -1.64 23.76 -1.75
N ASP A 30 -0.72 24.60 -1.31
CA ASP A 30 0.70 24.29 -1.28
C ASP A 30 1.01 23.36 -0.11
N LYS A 31 0.35 23.55 1.04
CA LYS A 31 0.39 22.62 2.18
C LYS A 31 -0.07 21.21 1.81
N VAL A 32 -1.20 21.08 1.12
CA VAL A 32 -1.71 19.79 0.61
C VAL A 32 -0.73 19.15 -0.36
N THR A 33 -0.15 19.94 -1.26
CA THR A 33 0.84 19.46 -2.25
C THR A 33 2.11 18.96 -1.56
N TYR A 34 2.62 19.72 -0.60
CA TYR A 34 3.78 19.35 0.21
C TYR A 34 3.54 18.06 0.99
N MET A 35 2.42 17.97 1.71
CA MET A 35 2.03 16.79 2.49
C MET A 35 1.84 15.54 1.61
N TYR A 36 1.29 15.71 0.41
CA TYR A 36 1.20 14.63 -0.58
C TYR A 36 2.57 14.11 -1.00
N TYR A 37 3.49 14.97 -1.44
CA TYR A 37 4.80 14.53 -1.92
C TYR A 37 5.70 13.99 -0.82
N THR A 38 5.72 14.62 0.36
CA THR A 38 6.47 14.10 1.52
C THR A 38 5.87 12.80 2.03
N GLY A 39 4.53 12.67 2.04
CA GLY A 39 3.86 11.41 2.39
C GLY A 39 4.24 10.25 1.46
N ARG A 40 4.32 10.50 0.15
CA ARG A 40 4.81 9.49 -0.82
C ARG A 40 6.24 9.03 -0.52
N LEU A 41 7.09 9.96 -0.12
CA LEU A 41 8.47 9.66 0.23
C LEU A 41 8.54 8.77 1.48
N GLU A 42 7.68 9.00 2.47
CA GLU A 42 7.57 8.15 3.66
C GLU A 42 7.07 6.75 3.32
N VAL A 43 6.12 6.61 2.37
CA VAL A 43 5.69 5.28 1.88
C VAL A 43 6.87 4.51 1.30
N TYR A 44 7.72 5.17 0.50
CA TYR A 44 8.91 4.54 -0.08
C TYR A 44 9.96 4.16 0.99
N ASN A 45 10.14 5.01 2.01
CA ASN A 45 11.04 4.71 3.13
C ASN A 45 10.40 3.75 4.17
N GLU A 46 9.21 3.21 3.90
CA GLU A 46 8.45 2.33 4.80
C GLU A 46 8.15 2.92 6.17
N ASN A 47 8.20 4.26 6.29
CA ASN A 47 7.80 4.99 7.48
C ASN A 47 6.29 5.18 7.49
N PHE A 48 5.56 4.09 7.70
CA PHE A 48 4.11 4.06 7.56
C PHE A 48 3.39 5.01 8.52
N SER A 49 3.89 5.21 9.74
CA SER A 49 3.30 6.18 10.68
C SER A 49 3.31 7.61 10.13
N ALA A 50 4.48 8.08 9.67
CA ALA A 50 4.60 9.41 9.09
C ALA A 50 3.85 9.55 7.75
N ALA A 51 3.85 8.49 6.94
CA ALA A 51 3.08 8.45 5.71
C ALA A 51 1.57 8.62 5.98
N ASP A 52 1.04 7.95 7.00
CA ASP A 52 -0.38 8.03 7.37
C ASP A 52 -0.78 9.46 7.70
N HIS A 53 -0.01 10.10 8.58
CA HIS A 53 -0.26 11.46 9.03
C HIS A 53 -0.27 12.43 7.84
N LYS A 54 0.80 12.41 7.03
CA LYS A 54 0.97 13.32 5.90
C LYS A 54 -0.10 13.11 4.82
N LEU A 55 -0.35 11.86 4.42
CA LEU A 55 -1.33 11.58 3.36
C LEU A 55 -2.77 11.77 3.83
N SER A 56 -3.08 11.48 5.10
CA SER A 56 -4.40 11.76 5.68
C SER A 56 -4.68 13.25 5.77
N TYR A 57 -3.68 14.06 6.16
CA TYR A 57 -3.77 15.51 6.10
C TYR A 57 -4.05 15.99 4.66
N ALA A 58 -3.28 15.50 3.69
CA ALA A 58 -3.48 15.87 2.30
C ALA A 58 -4.88 15.50 1.80
N LEU A 59 -5.41 14.34 2.19
CA LEU A 59 -6.74 13.88 1.81
C LEU A 59 -7.85 14.76 2.43
N SER A 60 -7.75 15.08 3.72
CA SER A 60 -8.78 15.85 4.44
C SER A 60 -8.86 17.31 4.01
N HIS A 61 -7.73 17.90 3.58
CA HIS A 61 -7.65 19.29 3.13
C HIS A 61 -7.70 19.44 1.60
N CYS A 62 -7.77 18.35 0.84
CA CYS A 62 -7.92 18.41 -0.61
C CYS A 62 -9.32 18.90 -0.98
N ASN A 63 -9.40 19.72 -2.04
CA ASN A 63 -10.69 20.17 -2.57
C ASN A 63 -11.54 18.95 -3.03
N PRO A 64 -12.76 18.75 -2.51
CA PRO A 64 -13.63 17.63 -2.87
C PRO A 64 -13.98 17.55 -4.36
N ARG A 65 -13.96 18.68 -5.08
CA ARG A 65 -14.22 18.76 -6.53
C ARG A 65 -13.02 18.30 -7.37
N LYS A 66 -11.85 18.09 -6.77
CA LYS A 66 -10.63 17.66 -7.47
C LYS A 66 -10.43 16.16 -7.31
N GLU A 67 -11.36 15.38 -7.86
CA GLU A 67 -11.35 13.91 -7.80
C GLU A 67 -10.03 13.27 -8.23
N ARG A 68 -9.38 13.82 -9.27
CA ARG A 68 -8.06 13.35 -9.71
C ARG A 68 -7.03 13.42 -8.59
N ASN A 69 -7.00 14.51 -7.82
CA ASN A 69 -6.07 14.70 -6.71
C ASN A 69 -6.39 13.74 -5.57
N ILE A 70 -7.69 13.59 -5.25
CA ILE A 70 -8.16 12.64 -4.25
C ILE A 70 -7.73 11.22 -4.62
N ARG A 71 -7.95 10.81 -5.87
CA ARG A 71 -7.51 9.51 -6.40
C ARG A 71 -5.99 9.33 -6.27
N MET A 72 -5.21 10.37 -6.57
CA MET A 72 -3.75 10.32 -6.42
C MET A 72 -3.32 10.12 -4.97
N ILE A 73 -3.95 10.80 -4.01
CA ILE A 73 -3.65 10.64 -2.58
C ILE A 73 -4.07 9.24 -2.10
N LEU A 74 -5.27 8.80 -2.48
CA LEU A 74 -5.82 7.50 -2.09
C LEU A 74 -4.97 6.33 -2.59
N LYS A 75 -4.36 6.40 -3.78
CA LYS A 75 -3.45 5.35 -4.27
C LYS A 75 -2.32 5.06 -3.27
N TYR A 76 -1.69 6.10 -2.71
CA TYR A 76 -0.61 5.91 -1.74
C TYR A 76 -1.14 5.51 -0.36
N LEU A 77 -2.25 6.06 0.10
CA LEU A 77 -2.88 5.65 1.36
C LEU A 77 -3.28 4.17 1.32
N ILE A 78 -3.95 3.73 0.26
CA ILE A 78 -4.37 2.34 0.10
C ILE A 78 -3.14 1.43 0.06
N THR A 79 -2.14 1.75 -0.76
CA THR A 79 -0.89 0.98 -0.84
C THR A 79 -0.26 0.80 0.54
N MET A 80 -0.10 1.89 1.29
CA MET A 80 0.47 1.85 2.64
C MET A 80 -0.41 1.07 3.62
N LYS A 81 -1.73 1.25 3.59
CA LYS A 81 -2.66 0.54 4.49
C LYS A 81 -2.62 -0.97 4.21
N LEU A 82 -2.51 -1.37 2.95
CA LEU A 82 -2.29 -2.78 2.57
C LEU A 82 -0.97 -3.31 3.13
N SER A 83 0.12 -2.53 3.08
CA SER A 83 1.42 -2.91 3.64
C SER A 83 1.39 -3.15 5.15
N ILE A 84 0.42 -2.60 5.89
CA ILE A 84 0.22 -2.90 7.32
C ILE A 84 -0.94 -3.88 7.58
N GLY A 85 -1.50 -4.48 6.52
CA GLY A 85 -2.53 -5.51 6.60
C GLY A 85 -3.97 -4.99 6.72
N ILE A 86 -4.21 -3.69 6.54
CA ILE A 86 -5.53 -3.06 6.56
C ILE A 86 -6.11 -3.05 5.14
N LEU A 87 -7.26 -3.68 4.96
CA LEU A 87 -7.93 -3.76 3.66
C LEU A 87 -8.91 -2.59 3.45
N PRO A 88 -8.92 -1.92 2.30
CA PRO A 88 -9.91 -0.91 1.97
C PRO A 88 -11.29 -1.54 1.77
N LYS A 89 -12.34 -0.73 1.97
CA LYS A 89 -13.72 -1.11 1.62
C LYS A 89 -13.91 -1.08 0.11
N THR A 90 -14.66 -2.03 -0.44
CA THR A 90 -14.95 -2.09 -1.88
C THR A 90 -15.63 -0.81 -2.38
N SER A 91 -16.57 -0.26 -1.59
CA SER A 91 -17.25 1.00 -1.92
C SER A 91 -16.30 2.20 -2.07
N LEU A 92 -15.17 2.21 -1.36
CA LEU A 92 -14.15 3.25 -1.52
C LEU A 92 -13.45 3.12 -2.87
N LEU A 93 -13.13 1.89 -3.28
CA LEU A 93 -12.46 1.62 -4.55
C LEU A 93 -13.37 1.98 -5.72
N GLU A 94 -14.64 1.60 -5.67
CA GLU A 94 -15.64 1.92 -6.68
C GLU A 94 -15.85 3.43 -6.78
N LYS A 95 -16.06 4.11 -5.65
CA LYS A 95 -16.31 5.57 -5.60
C LYS A 95 -15.23 6.39 -6.30
N TYR A 96 -13.97 5.99 -6.20
CA TYR A 96 -12.84 6.73 -6.78
C TYR A 96 -12.22 6.04 -8.00
N ASN A 97 -12.91 5.04 -8.56
CA ASN A 97 -12.48 4.26 -9.72
C ASN A 97 -11.05 3.69 -9.55
N LEU A 98 -10.79 3.06 -8.40
CA LEU A 98 -9.52 2.42 -8.03
C LEU A 98 -9.60 0.90 -8.17
N THR A 99 -10.22 0.45 -9.27
CA THR A 99 -10.51 -0.96 -9.53
C THR A 99 -9.26 -1.82 -9.63
N GLU A 100 -8.09 -1.21 -9.92
CA GLU A 100 -6.81 -1.90 -9.96
C GLU A 100 -6.41 -2.58 -8.63
N TYR A 101 -7.03 -2.18 -7.50
CA TYR A 101 -6.81 -2.79 -6.20
C TYR A 101 -7.77 -3.94 -5.87
N ASN A 102 -8.82 -4.18 -6.67
CA ASN A 102 -9.84 -5.17 -6.34
C ASN A 102 -9.26 -6.58 -6.19
N ASN A 103 -8.49 -7.02 -7.19
CA ASN A 103 -7.86 -8.34 -7.17
C ASN A 103 -6.75 -8.44 -6.12
N ILE A 104 -6.02 -7.35 -5.86
CA ILE A 104 -5.00 -7.29 -4.78
C ILE A 104 -5.66 -7.50 -3.41
N VAL A 105 -6.77 -6.82 -3.15
CA VAL A 105 -7.53 -6.94 -1.89
C VAL A 105 -8.13 -8.32 -1.75
N LEU A 106 -8.65 -8.89 -2.84
CA LEU A 106 -9.19 -10.24 -2.86
C LEU A 106 -8.12 -11.29 -2.57
N ALA A 107 -6.95 -11.16 -3.21
CA ALA A 107 -5.79 -12.01 -3.00
C ALA A 107 -5.31 -12.00 -1.55
N LEU A 108 -5.17 -10.80 -0.95
CA LEU A 108 -4.83 -10.66 0.47
C LEU A 108 -5.88 -11.27 1.40
N ARG A 109 -7.18 -11.11 1.10
CA ARG A 109 -8.25 -11.70 1.91
C ARG A 109 -8.25 -13.24 1.81
N ARG A 110 -7.95 -13.77 0.63
CA ARG A 110 -7.95 -15.21 0.36
C ARG A 110 -6.64 -15.90 0.75
N GLY A 111 -5.53 -15.18 0.84
CA GLY A 111 -4.21 -15.81 0.91
C GLY A 111 -3.85 -16.48 -0.41
N ASP A 112 -4.24 -15.85 -1.52
CA ASP A 112 -4.10 -16.37 -2.88
C ASP A 112 -2.95 -15.65 -3.59
N LEU A 113 -1.81 -16.33 -3.70
CA LEU A 113 -0.58 -15.75 -4.24
C LEU A 113 -0.66 -15.58 -5.76
N GLN A 114 -1.29 -16.52 -6.46
CA GLN A 114 -1.42 -16.49 -7.91
C GLN A 114 -2.29 -15.31 -8.34
N LEU A 115 -3.42 -15.07 -7.67
CA LEU A 115 -4.25 -13.91 -7.94
C LEU A 115 -3.52 -12.59 -7.68
N LEU A 116 -2.68 -12.52 -6.63
CA LEU A 116 -1.87 -11.32 -6.39
C LEU A 116 -0.92 -11.08 -7.56
N GLN A 117 -0.17 -12.11 -8.00
CA GLN A 117 0.79 -11.99 -9.09
C GLN A 117 0.12 -11.58 -10.41
N CYS A 118 -1.02 -12.21 -10.76
CA CYS A 118 -1.79 -11.81 -11.93
C CYS A 118 -2.27 -10.35 -11.84
N ALA A 119 -2.76 -9.90 -10.68
CA ALA A 119 -3.21 -8.52 -10.48
C ALA A 119 -2.07 -7.49 -10.59
N LEU A 120 -0.88 -7.83 -10.09
CA LEU A 120 0.31 -6.98 -10.22
C LEU A 120 0.78 -6.89 -11.67
N GLN A 121 0.75 -8.00 -12.41
CA GLN A 121 1.11 -8.05 -13.83
C GLN A 121 0.11 -7.28 -14.71
N GLU A 122 -1.19 -7.47 -14.50
CA GLU A 122 -2.26 -6.80 -15.27
C GLU A 122 -2.14 -5.26 -15.23
N HIS A 123 -1.67 -4.72 -14.10
CA HIS A 123 -1.57 -3.28 -13.86
C HIS A 123 -0.12 -2.80 -13.66
N GLU A 124 0.87 -3.58 -14.08
CA GLU A 124 2.30 -3.36 -13.83
C GLU A 124 2.73 -1.95 -14.26
N VAL A 125 2.43 -1.57 -15.50
CA VAL A 125 2.80 -0.26 -16.07
C VAL A 125 2.22 0.90 -15.25
N GLN A 126 0.99 0.77 -14.75
CA GLN A 126 0.34 1.80 -13.95
C GLN A 126 0.97 1.91 -12.55
N PHE A 127 1.31 0.79 -11.94
CA PHE A 127 1.96 0.75 -10.63
C PHE A 127 3.40 1.24 -10.69
N LEU A 128 4.15 0.92 -11.76
CA LEU A 128 5.49 1.43 -12.02
C LEU A 128 5.49 2.93 -12.24
N ARG A 129 4.59 3.45 -13.09
CA ARG A 129 4.43 4.90 -13.32
C ARG A 129 4.05 5.64 -12.03
N SER A 130 3.28 5.00 -11.16
CA SER A 130 2.91 5.54 -9.86
C SER A 130 3.99 5.34 -8.79
N GLY A 131 5.07 4.60 -9.06
CA GLY A 131 6.15 4.34 -8.11
C GLY A 131 5.72 3.54 -6.87
N ILE A 132 4.65 2.75 -6.96
CA ILE A 132 4.12 1.92 -5.85
C ILE A 132 4.32 0.42 -6.08
N TYR A 133 4.75 0.01 -7.27
CA TYR A 133 4.92 -1.39 -7.64
C TYR A 133 5.76 -2.16 -6.61
N LEU A 134 6.96 -1.66 -6.27
CA LEU A 134 7.86 -2.31 -5.31
C LEU A 134 7.26 -2.45 -3.91
N VAL A 135 6.36 -1.55 -3.52
CA VAL A 135 5.68 -1.63 -2.21
C VAL A 135 4.57 -2.68 -2.25
N LEU A 136 3.87 -2.81 -3.38
CA LEU A 136 2.82 -3.81 -3.58
C LEU A 136 3.39 -5.23 -3.77
N GLU A 137 4.56 -5.37 -4.41
CA GLU A 137 5.25 -6.66 -4.57
C GLU A 137 5.57 -7.30 -3.21
N LYS A 138 5.94 -6.48 -2.20
CA LYS A 138 6.18 -6.95 -0.82
C LYS A 138 4.94 -7.55 -0.14
N LEU A 139 3.74 -7.37 -0.70
CA LEU A 139 2.52 -7.99 -0.19
C LEU A 139 2.52 -9.52 -0.37
N GLU A 140 3.34 -10.07 -1.27
CA GLU A 140 3.47 -11.52 -1.46
C GLU A 140 3.76 -12.25 -0.14
N LEU A 141 4.67 -11.71 0.68
CA LEU A 141 4.98 -12.28 1.98
C LEU A 141 3.76 -12.30 2.91
N GLN A 142 2.91 -11.28 2.87
CA GLN A 142 1.70 -11.22 3.68
C GLN A 142 0.64 -12.21 3.19
N VAL A 143 0.46 -12.34 1.88
CA VAL A 143 -0.44 -13.32 1.28
C VAL A 143 0.00 -14.73 1.69
N TYR A 144 1.30 -15.02 1.59
CA TYR A 144 1.87 -16.29 1.98
C TYR A 144 1.66 -16.60 3.48
N GLN A 145 1.92 -15.63 4.36
CA GLN A 145 1.64 -15.78 5.79
C GLN A 145 0.15 -16.08 6.08
N ARG A 146 -0.77 -15.46 5.33
CA ARG A 146 -2.22 -15.72 5.47
C ARG A 146 -2.59 -17.11 4.97
N LEU A 147 -2.01 -17.55 3.86
CA LEU A 147 -2.18 -18.91 3.34
C LEU A 147 -1.73 -19.96 4.36
N LEU A 148 -0.52 -19.80 4.90
CA LEU A 148 0.02 -20.70 5.92
C LEU A 148 -0.86 -20.76 7.18
N LYS A 149 -1.34 -19.60 7.66
CA LYS A 149 -2.27 -19.54 8.80
C LYS A 149 -3.56 -20.31 8.52
N LYS A 150 -4.13 -20.21 7.30
CA LYS A 150 -5.32 -20.97 6.91
C LYS A 150 -5.05 -22.47 6.87
N ILE A 151 -3.95 -22.89 6.25
CA ILE A 151 -3.56 -24.31 6.19
C ILE A 151 -3.40 -24.87 7.60
N TYR A 152 -2.71 -24.14 8.49
CA TYR A 152 -2.54 -24.53 9.89
C TYR A 152 -3.87 -24.70 10.62
N ILE A 153 -4.81 -23.75 10.46
CA ILE A 153 -6.14 -23.83 11.10
C ILE A 153 -6.92 -25.05 10.59
N ILE A 154 -6.94 -25.27 9.27
CA ILE A 154 -7.65 -26.40 8.65
C ILE A 154 -7.06 -27.74 9.12
N GLN A 155 -5.73 -27.84 9.19
CA GLN A 155 -5.06 -29.05 9.69
C GLN A 155 -5.37 -29.30 11.16
N LYS A 156 -5.31 -28.26 12.00
CA LYS A 156 -5.64 -28.37 13.43
C LYS A 156 -7.08 -28.83 13.66
N GLN A 157 -8.01 -28.43 12.80
CA GLN A 157 -9.40 -28.89 12.84
C GLN A 157 -9.55 -30.37 12.42
N LYS A 158 -8.73 -30.84 11.47
CA LYS A 158 -8.77 -32.23 10.99
C LYS A 158 -8.04 -33.21 11.90
N ASP A 159 -6.91 -32.82 12.49
CA ASP A 159 -6.07 -33.70 13.32
C ASP A 159 -5.27 -32.85 14.34
N GLN A 160 -5.77 -32.78 15.59
CA GLN A 160 -5.18 -31.96 16.66
C GLN A 160 -3.72 -32.33 16.97
N ASN A 161 -3.33 -33.60 16.77
CA ASN A 161 -2.01 -34.11 17.11
C ASN A 161 -0.94 -33.79 16.05
N LYS A 162 -1.34 -33.43 14.83
CA LYS A 162 -0.41 -33.07 13.71
C LYS A 162 -0.37 -31.59 13.39
N ALA A 163 -1.06 -30.74 14.17
CA ALA A 163 -1.11 -29.31 13.92
C ALA A 163 0.27 -28.63 13.87
N HIS A 164 1.30 -29.23 14.47
CA HIS A 164 2.65 -28.66 14.55
C HIS A 164 3.53 -29.02 13.33
N GLN A 165 3.03 -29.85 12.42
CA GLN A 165 3.76 -30.33 11.24
C GLN A 165 2.99 -29.95 9.96
N ILE A 166 3.42 -28.90 9.26
CA ILE A 166 2.90 -28.56 7.94
C ILE A 166 3.80 -29.23 6.90
N LYS A 167 3.27 -30.23 6.19
CA LYS A 167 4.00 -30.86 5.09
C LYS A 167 4.17 -29.88 3.92
N LEU A 168 5.37 -29.83 3.35
CA LEU A 168 5.72 -28.97 2.21
C LEU A 168 4.89 -29.26 0.96
N ASP A 169 4.47 -30.52 0.74
CA ASP A 169 3.64 -30.91 -0.40
C ASP A 169 2.28 -30.21 -0.41
N LEU A 170 1.71 -29.92 0.76
CA LEU A 170 0.44 -29.20 0.90
C LEU A 170 0.60 -27.72 0.56
N ILE A 171 1.74 -27.12 0.88
CA ILE A 171 2.06 -25.73 0.52
C ILE A 171 2.22 -25.62 -1.00
N VAL A 172 2.96 -26.56 -1.61
CA VAL A 172 3.16 -26.59 -3.07
C VAL A 172 1.84 -26.80 -3.81
N ARG A 173 0.97 -27.71 -3.34
CA ARG A 173 -0.36 -27.90 -3.93
C ARG A 173 -1.25 -26.66 -3.75
N ALA A 174 -1.24 -26.04 -2.57
CA ALA A 174 -2.04 -24.83 -2.33
C ALA A 174 -1.65 -23.67 -3.26
N ASN A 175 -0.39 -23.60 -3.68
CA ASN A 175 0.07 -22.62 -4.68
C ASN A 175 -0.24 -23.01 -6.14
N GLN A 176 -0.57 -24.27 -6.42
CA GLN A 176 -0.93 -24.76 -7.78
C GLN A 176 -2.44 -24.77 -8.07
N PHE A 177 -3.27 -24.72 -7.01
CA PHE A 177 -4.74 -24.76 -7.09
C PHE A 177 -5.40 -23.46 -6.57
N GLY A 178 -4.61 -22.39 -6.39
CA GLY A 178 -5.06 -21.06 -5.93
C GLY A 178 -5.63 -20.22 -7.06
#